data_AF-A0A8J9X5X3-F1
#
_entry.id   AF-A0A8J9X5X3-F1
#
_cell.length_a   1.000
_cell.length_b   1.000
_cell.length_c   1.000
_cell.angle_alpha   90.00
_cell.angle_beta   90.00
_cell.angle_gamma   90.00
#
_symmetry.space_group_name_H-M   'P 1'
#
loop_
_entity.id
_entity.type
_entity.pdbx_description
1 polymer ?
#
loop_
_entity_poly.entity_id
_entity_poly.type
_entity_poly.pdbx_seq_one_letter_code
_entity_poly.pdbx_strand_id
1 'polypeptide(L)'
;MPCRSRVALVCAVSLTLFRQTDARLPEYQQDELILPGHIRFEHVVNPLPHTYISLSDLPQAFSWGNVGGKSYLSKSLNQHIPQYCG
;
A
#
# COMPACT_ATOMS: atom_id res chain seq x y z
N MET A 1 -24.10 49.14 -47.58
CA MET A 1 -24.32 49.31 -46.12
C MET A 1 -25.73 48.80 -45.80
N PRO A 2 -26.00 48.15 -44.66
CA PRO A 2 -25.05 47.48 -43.75
C PRO A 2 -24.28 46.35 -44.50
N CYS A 3 -23.81 45.23 -43.94
CA CYS A 3 -23.81 44.69 -42.57
C CYS A 3 -22.45 44.00 -42.31
N ARG A 4 -22.33 43.18 -41.26
CA ARG A 4 -21.14 42.36 -41.02
C ARG A 4 -21.47 40.95 -40.49
N SER A 5 -20.68 40.00 -40.96
CA SER A 5 -20.14 38.84 -40.24
C SER A 5 -21.03 38.17 -39.17
N ARG A 6 -21.62 37.04 -39.54
CA ARG A 6 -21.92 35.93 -38.62
C ARG A 6 -21.02 34.75 -39.02
N VAL A 7 -20.73 33.84 -38.07
CA VAL A 7 -19.99 32.55 -38.17
C VAL A 7 -18.63 32.50 -37.46
N ALA A 8 -17.74 33.50 -37.57
CA ALA A 8 -16.34 33.34 -37.15
C ALA A 8 -16.04 33.32 -35.63
N LEU A 9 -17.00 33.61 -34.74
CA LEU A 9 -16.73 33.81 -33.30
C LEU A 9 -17.01 32.59 -32.40
N VAL A 10 -17.68 31.53 -32.90
CA VAL A 10 -18.18 30.44 -32.04
C VAL A 10 -17.15 29.32 -31.81
N CYS A 11 -16.22 29.09 -32.74
CA CYS A 11 -15.23 28.00 -32.60
C CYS A 11 -14.08 28.28 -31.61
N ALA A 12 -13.71 29.54 -31.36
CA ALA A 12 -12.51 29.86 -30.60
C ALA A 12 -12.65 29.66 -29.08
N VAL A 13 -13.87 29.70 -28.54
CA VAL A 13 -14.13 29.59 -27.09
C VAL A 13 -14.10 28.12 -26.62
N SER A 14 -14.25 27.15 -27.53
CA SER A 14 -14.28 25.72 -27.21
C SER A 14 -12.89 25.08 -27.03
N LEU A 15 -11.81 25.78 -27.38
CA LEU A 15 -10.45 25.21 -27.49
C LEU A 15 -9.56 25.41 -26.25
N THR A 16 -10.04 26.07 -25.19
CA THR A 16 -9.27 26.30 -23.94
C THR A 16 -9.81 25.53 -22.72
N LEU A 17 -10.77 24.62 -22.90
CA LEU A 17 -11.41 23.85 -21.81
C LEU A 17 -11.25 22.32 -21.94
N PHE A 18 -10.16 21.86 -22.57
CA PHE A 18 -9.62 20.52 -22.32
C PHE A 18 -8.34 20.64 -21.48
N ARG A 19 -8.51 20.88 -20.18
CA ARG A 19 -7.49 20.44 -19.21
C ARG A 19 -7.53 18.91 -19.23
N GLN A 20 -6.62 18.35 -20.01
CA GLN A 20 -6.37 16.92 -20.08
C GLN A 20 -5.92 16.46 -18.68
N THR A 21 -6.86 15.95 -17.89
CA THR A 21 -6.54 15.22 -16.66
C THR A 21 -5.92 13.91 -17.11
N ASP A 22 -4.61 13.93 -17.33
CA ASP A 22 -3.85 12.77 -17.72
C ASP A 22 -3.94 11.75 -16.58
N ALA A 23 -4.75 10.71 -16.79
CA ALA A 23 -4.95 9.63 -15.84
C ALA A 23 -3.70 8.75 -15.90
N ARG A 24 -2.63 9.20 -15.26
CA ARG A 24 -1.35 8.49 -15.19
C ARG A 24 -1.61 7.07 -14.71
N LEU A 25 -1.31 6.10 -15.56
CA LEU A 25 -1.43 4.69 -15.23
C LEU A 25 -0.64 4.39 -13.94
N PRO A 26 -1.13 3.49 -13.07
CA PRO A 26 -0.40 3.11 -11.86
C PRO A 26 0.99 2.60 -12.25
N GLU A 27 2.01 3.11 -11.56
CA GLU A 27 3.40 2.75 -11.78
C GLU A 27 3.63 1.36 -11.17
N TYR A 28 3.73 0.34 -12.02
CA TYR A 28 4.03 -1.03 -11.61
C TYR A 28 5.52 -1.15 -11.29
N GLN A 29 5.83 -1.61 -10.09
CA GLN A 29 7.20 -1.95 -9.68
C GLN A 29 7.20 -3.44 -9.33
N GLN A 30 7.84 -4.26 -10.17
CA GLN A 30 7.96 -5.71 -9.98
C GLN A 30 6.63 -6.44 -9.68
N ASP A 31 5.68 -6.34 -10.60
CA ASP A 31 4.35 -6.99 -10.57
C ASP A 31 3.41 -6.61 -9.41
N GLU A 32 3.83 -5.73 -8.50
CA GLU A 32 2.97 -5.18 -7.45
C GLU A 32 2.15 -3.98 -7.97
N LEU A 33 0.82 -4.08 -7.83
CA LEU A 33 -0.08 -2.94 -8.04
C LEU A 33 -0.03 -2.04 -6.80
N ILE A 34 0.72 -0.94 -6.87
CA ILE A 34 0.76 0.08 -5.82
C ILE A 34 -0.59 0.81 -5.78
N LEU A 35 -1.50 0.36 -4.93
CA LEU A 35 -2.80 0.99 -4.74
C LEU A 35 -2.65 2.40 -4.13
N PRO A 36 -3.42 3.41 -4.58
CA PRO A 36 -3.36 4.75 -3.99
C PRO A 36 -3.67 4.68 -2.50
N GLY A 37 -2.79 5.28 -1.68
CA GLY A 37 -2.84 5.24 -0.21
C GLY A 37 -2.10 4.06 0.44
N HIS A 38 -1.82 2.96 -0.28
CA HIS A 38 -1.08 1.79 0.23
C HIS A 38 0.43 1.89 -0.04
N ILE A 39 1.00 3.08 0.20
CA ILE A 39 2.44 3.38 0.00
C ILE A 39 3.28 3.22 1.27
N ARG A 40 2.67 2.78 2.38
CA ARG A 40 3.33 2.58 3.68
C ARG A 40 3.32 1.11 4.04
N PHE A 41 4.48 0.46 3.90
CA PHE A 41 4.68 -0.94 4.23
C PHE A 41 4.83 -1.17 5.74
N GLU A 42 5.33 -0.18 6.47
CA GLU A 42 5.53 -0.24 7.92
C GLU A 42 4.89 0.95 8.63
N HIS A 43 4.41 0.72 9.85
CA HIS A 43 3.87 1.75 10.74
C HIS A 43 4.60 1.70 12.10
N VAL A 44 5.70 2.44 12.19
CA VAL A 44 6.58 2.50 13.37
C VAL A 44 6.33 3.80 14.12
N VAL A 45 5.81 3.69 15.35
CA VAL A 45 5.53 4.83 16.25
C VAL A 45 6.61 4.98 17.33
N ASN A 46 7.29 3.90 17.69
CA ASN A 46 8.28 3.84 18.76
C ASN A 46 9.55 3.10 18.28
N PRO A 47 10.71 3.29 18.92
CA PRO A 47 11.92 2.53 18.60
C PRO A 47 11.69 1.01 18.65
N LEU A 48 12.18 0.29 17.63
CA LEU A 48 12.03 -1.16 17.55
C LEU A 48 12.91 -1.83 18.63
N PRO A 49 12.45 -2.89 19.33
CA PRO A 49 13.19 -3.46 20.48
C PRO A 49 14.63 -3.87 20.20
N HIS A 50 14.94 -4.30 18.97
CA HIS A 50 16.29 -4.69 18.58
C HIS A 50 17.29 -3.51 18.47
N THR A 51 16.85 -2.25 18.57
CA THR A 51 17.75 -1.08 18.49
C THR A 51 18.32 -0.66 19.84
N TYR A 52 17.79 -1.17 20.96
CA TYR A 52 18.22 -0.80 22.32
C TYR A 52 18.44 -1.99 23.28
N ILE A 53 18.12 -3.22 22.89
CA ILE A 53 18.42 -4.44 23.65
C ILE A 53 19.80 -4.98 23.23
N SER A 54 20.68 -5.28 24.18
CA SER A 54 22.00 -5.86 23.87
C SER A 54 21.91 -7.38 23.65
N LEU A 55 22.84 -7.94 22.86
CA LEU A 55 22.89 -9.39 22.65
C LEU A 55 23.19 -10.18 23.93
N SER A 56 23.86 -9.57 24.91
CA SER A 56 24.14 -10.16 26.24
C SER A 56 22.90 -10.26 27.13
N ASP A 57 21.85 -9.48 26.87
CA ASP A 57 20.60 -9.53 27.63
C ASP A 57 19.63 -10.61 27.09
N LEU A 58 19.94 -11.20 25.93
CA LEU A 58 19.11 -12.23 25.30
C LEU A 58 19.36 -13.61 25.92
N PRO A 59 18.30 -14.42 26.14
CA PRO A 59 18.45 -15.79 26.61
C PRO A 59 19.10 -16.67 25.54
N GLN A 60 19.98 -17.59 25.95
CA GLN A 60 20.64 -18.54 25.05
C GLN A 60 19.66 -19.48 24.32
N ALA A 61 18.51 -19.77 24.93
CA ALA A 61 17.42 -20.53 24.33
C ALA A 61 16.08 -19.96 24.80
N PHE A 62 15.10 -19.87 23.90
CA PHE A 62 13.78 -19.32 24.18
C PHE A 62 12.70 -20.01 23.35
N SER A 63 11.50 -20.16 23.91
CA SER A 63 10.33 -20.68 23.21
C SER A 63 9.04 -20.08 23.75
N TRP A 64 8.23 -19.48 22.85
CA TRP A 64 6.86 -19.05 23.17
C TRP A 64 5.94 -20.20 23.60
N GLY A 65 6.31 -21.46 23.32
CA GLY A 65 5.59 -22.64 23.78
C GLY A 65 5.76 -22.92 25.28
N ASN A 66 6.77 -22.32 25.93
CA ASN A 66 6.99 -22.45 27.37
C ASN A 66 7.74 -21.23 27.94
N VAL A 67 6.98 -20.19 28.29
CA VAL A 67 7.47 -19.05 29.08
C VAL A 67 6.95 -19.23 30.51
N GLY A 68 7.82 -19.68 31.42
CA GLY A 68 7.48 -19.87 32.84
C GLY A 68 6.40 -20.93 33.10
N GLY A 69 6.34 -22.00 32.30
CA GLY A 69 5.31 -23.04 32.38
C GLY A 69 4.04 -22.74 31.57
N LYS A 70 3.97 -21.60 30.88
CA LYS A 70 2.80 -21.19 30.07
C LYS A 70 3.15 -21.11 28.58
N SER A 71 2.29 -21.68 27.74
CA SER A 71 2.36 -21.51 26.29
C SER A 71 1.59 -20.26 25.85
N TYR A 72 2.17 -19.55 24.87
CA TYR A 72 1.60 -18.39 24.19
C TYR A 72 1.35 -18.68 22.69
N LEU A 73 1.60 -19.91 22.24
CA LEU A 73 1.35 -20.34 20.86
C LEU A 73 -0.15 -20.60 20.63
N SER A 74 -0.66 -20.16 19.47
CA SER A 74 -1.96 -20.57 18.97
C SER A 74 -1.97 -22.06 18.60
N LYS A 75 -3.16 -22.67 18.49
CA LYS A 75 -3.31 -24.04 17.99
C LYS A 75 -2.70 -24.19 16.59
N SER A 76 -2.12 -25.37 16.32
CA SER A 76 -1.74 -25.75 14.97
C SER A 76 -2.99 -25.84 14.07
N LEU A 77 -2.87 -25.38 12.84
CA LEU A 77 -3.92 -25.38 11.81
C LEU A 77 -3.45 -26.21 10.61
N ASN A 78 -4.39 -26.63 9.77
CA ASN A 78 -4.10 -27.33 8.53
C ASN A 78 -4.86 -26.67 7.38
N GLN A 79 -4.17 -25.96 6.49
CA GLN A 79 -4.77 -25.26 5.35
C GLN A 79 -5.14 -26.17 4.17
N HIS A 80 -4.80 -27.47 4.21
CA HIS A 80 -5.05 -28.40 3.11
C HIS A 80 -6.44 -29.05 3.12
N ILE A 81 -7.22 -28.89 4.20
CA ILE A 81 -8.48 -29.63 4.40
C ILE A 81 -9.69 -28.71 4.60
N PRO A 82 -10.86 -29.05 4.03
CA PRO A 82 -11.13 -30.22 3.18
C PRO A 82 -10.60 -30.06 1.74
N GLN A 83 -10.11 -28.88 1.35
CA GLN A 83 -9.51 -28.56 0.05
C GLN A 83 -8.30 -27.65 0.27
N TYR A 84 -7.35 -27.67 -0.68
CA TYR A 84 -6.17 -26.81 -0.64
C TYR A 84 -6.52 -25.33 -0.84
N CYS A 85 -5.98 -24.47 0.02
CA CYS A 85 -5.96 -23.02 -0.13
C CYS A 85 -4.66 -22.47 0.48
N GLY A 86 -4.02 -21.52 -0.20
CA GLY A 86 -2.73 -20.92 0.18
C GLY A 86 -2.46 -19.64 -0.61
#